data_AF-H0A078-F1
#
_entry.id   AF-H0A078-F1
#
_cell.length_a   1.000
_cell.length_b   1.000
_cell.length_c   1.000
_cell.angle_alpha   90.00
_cell.angle_beta   90.00
_cell.angle_gamma   90.00
#
_symmetry.space_group_name_H-M   'P 1'
#
loop_
_entity.id
_entity.type
_entity.pdbx_description
1 polymer ?
#
loop_
_entity_poly.entity_id
_entity_poly.type
_entity_poly.pdbx_seq_one_letter_code
_entity_poly.pdbx_strand_id
1 'polypeptide(L)'
;MPRTSPLLTAAVDHLVRDDSAPPLFIPAAHQGTIAAEAARAAEVVRSRMEPATADRWRSFLFPLMAAVTKPPAREAFDAFVVACAASLTNIPAHLLTSPRQAEAIRRFSWWPAVADIAKWLEPEAREERAMLAALERIAATPEPSAQQREATAEAIAEVKSKFAAFRREMAAQERAAAPEKPRPIYLSPAQELAEWKAIAAARPGPDGDGARRMVAVLGGLQ
;
A
#
# COMPACT_ATOMS: atom_id res chain seq x y z
N MET A 1 -12.06 3.68 9.34
CA MET A 1 -12.20 4.42 8.07
C MET A 1 -13.59 4.18 7.53
N PRO A 2 -14.32 5.17 6.99
CA PRO A 2 -15.52 4.90 6.20
C PRO A 2 -15.16 3.91 5.08
N ARG A 3 -16.10 3.03 4.69
CA ARG A 3 -15.89 2.14 3.54
C ARG A 3 -15.81 3.02 2.27
N THR A 4 -14.60 3.30 1.81
CA THR A 4 -14.35 3.96 0.53
C THR A 4 -14.47 2.95 -0.60
N SER A 5 -14.91 3.39 -1.77
CA SER A 5 -14.88 2.53 -2.96
C SER A 5 -13.42 2.18 -3.34
N PRO A 6 -13.17 0.97 -3.89
CA PRO A 6 -11.83 0.60 -4.38
C PRO A 6 -11.27 1.59 -5.43
N LEU A 7 -12.16 2.22 -6.20
CA LEU A 7 -11.79 3.24 -7.19
C LEU A 7 -11.29 4.52 -6.54
N LEU A 8 -11.93 4.98 -5.46
CA LEU A 8 -11.44 6.12 -4.69
C LEU A 8 -10.08 5.81 -4.07
N THR A 9 -9.90 4.61 -3.50
CA THR A 9 -8.61 4.20 -2.92
C THR A 9 -7.50 4.21 -3.97
N ALA A 10 -7.72 3.63 -5.15
CA ALA A 10 -6.73 3.64 -6.23
C ALA A 10 -6.40 5.06 -6.73
N ALA A 11 -7.42 5.93 -6.83
CA ALA A 11 -7.24 7.34 -7.23
C ALA A 11 -6.38 8.11 -6.22
N VAL A 12 -6.64 7.94 -4.93
CA VAL A 12 -5.86 8.55 -3.85
C VAL A 12 -4.43 8.02 -3.86
N ASP A 13 -4.24 6.69 -3.93
CA ASP A 13 -2.90 6.08 -3.94
C ASP A 13 -2.04 6.57 -5.11
N HIS A 14 -2.64 6.80 -6.28
CA HIS A 14 -1.94 7.36 -7.43
C HIS A 14 -1.44 8.78 -7.17
N LEU A 15 -2.31 9.66 -6.66
CA LEU A 15 -1.98 11.05 -6.38
C LEU A 15 -1.02 11.21 -5.19
N VAL A 16 -1.09 10.32 -4.20
CA VAL A 16 -0.15 10.32 -3.06
C VAL A 16 1.26 9.91 -3.50
N ARG A 17 1.38 9.01 -4.49
CA ARG A 17 2.69 8.58 -5.04
C ARG A 17 3.29 9.61 -5.99
N ASP A 18 2.45 10.31 -6.75
CA ASP A 18 2.86 11.33 -7.70
C ASP A 18 1.87 12.50 -7.67
N ASP A 19 2.20 13.54 -6.90
CA ASP A 19 1.38 14.74 -6.75
C ASP A 19 1.29 15.56 -8.07
N SER A 20 2.20 15.30 -9.02
CA SER A 20 2.18 15.92 -10.35
C SER A 20 1.40 15.12 -11.38
N ALA A 21 0.99 13.88 -11.04
CA ALA A 21 0.28 13.03 -11.96
C ALA A 21 -1.12 13.59 -12.27
N PRO A 22 -1.58 13.47 -13.53
CA PRO A 22 -2.97 13.74 -13.83
C PRO A 22 -3.87 12.80 -13.02
N PRO A 23 -5.06 13.24 -12.59
CA PRO A 23 -6.00 12.36 -11.89
C PRO A 23 -6.24 11.10 -12.71
N LEU A 24 -6.22 9.94 -12.05
CA LEU A 24 -6.49 8.65 -12.69
C LEU A 24 -7.77 8.75 -13.52
N PHE A 25 -7.78 8.11 -14.69
CA PHE A 25 -8.97 8.08 -15.54
C PHE A 25 -10.11 7.39 -14.77
N ILE A 26 -11.05 8.21 -14.28
CA ILE A 26 -12.29 7.76 -13.67
C ILE A 26 -13.36 7.78 -14.77
N PRO A 27 -14.00 6.64 -15.07
CA PRO A 27 -15.10 6.61 -16.04
C PRO A 27 -16.17 7.63 -15.66
N ALA A 28 -16.68 8.40 -16.65
CA ALA A 28 -17.64 9.47 -16.42
C ALA A 28 -18.87 9.04 -15.59
N ALA A 29 -19.30 7.78 -15.73
CA ALA A 29 -20.41 7.20 -14.96
C ALA A 29 -20.15 7.14 -13.44
N HIS A 30 -18.89 7.18 -12.99
CA HIS A 30 -18.50 7.09 -11.60
C HIS A 30 -17.89 8.38 -11.05
N GLN A 31 -17.65 9.39 -11.88
CA GLN A 31 -17.00 10.65 -11.47
C GLN A 31 -17.76 11.38 -10.36
N GLY A 32 -19.08 11.56 -10.51
CA GLY A 32 -19.90 12.23 -9.49
C GLY A 32 -19.92 11.48 -8.15
N THR A 33 -20.06 10.14 -8.19
CA THR A 33 -20.05 9.31 -6.98
C THR A 33 -18.70 9.37 -6.27
N ILE A 34 -17.60 9.29 -7.02
CA ILE A 34 -16.24 9.31 -6.46
C ILE A 34 -15.88 10.68 -5.92
N ALA A 35 -16.26 11.78 -6.59
CA ALA A 35 -16.06 13.13 -6.09
C ALA A 35 -16.83 13.35 -4.76
N ALA A 36 -18.08 12.88 -4.68
CA ALA A 36 -18.87 12.97 -3.46
C ALA A 36 -18.32 12.09 -2.32
N GLU A 37 -17.83 10.89 -2.64
CA GLU A 37 -17.12 10.03 -1.66
C GLU A 37 -15.82 10.69 -1.18
N ALA A 38 -15.04 11.26 -2.09
CA ALA A 38 -13.80 11.97 -1.77
C ALA A 38 -14.07 13.17 -0.86
N ALA A 39 -15.12 13.97 -1.13
CA ALA A 39 -15.51 15.10 -0.29
C ALA A 39 -15.87 14.66 1.13
N ARG A 40 -16.66 13.57 1.29
CA ARG A 40 -16.98 13.00 2.60
C ARG A 40 -15.74 12.48 3.33
N ALA A 41 -14.84 11.80 2.60
CA ALA A 41 -13.61 11.29 3.16
C ALA A 41 -12.66 12.43 3.57
N ALA A 42 -12.55 13.49 2.76
CA ALA A 42 -11.74 14.67 3.04
C ALA A 42 -12.18 15.35 4.34
N GLU A 43 -13.49 15.49 4.57
CA GLU A 43 -14.02 16.06 5.81
C GLU A 43 -13.61 15.24 7.04
N VAL A 44 -13.73 13.91 6.96
CA VAL A 44 -13.32 13.01 8.05
C VAL A 44 -11.81 13.07 8.32
N VAL A 45 -11.00 13.21 7.27
CA VAL A 45 -9.55 13.36 7.43
C VAL A 45 -9.22 14.73 8.02
N ARG A 46 -9.81 15.80 7.50
CA ARG A 46 -9.63 17.18 7.97
C ARG A 46 -9.96 17.32 9.45
N SER A 47 -11.07 16.73 9.91
CA SER A 47 -11.44 16.77 11.33
C SER A 47 -10.44 16.02 12.24
N ARG A 48 -9.64 15.10 11.69
CA ARG A 48 -8.58 14.40 12.44
C ARG A 48 -7.27 15.18 12.43
N MET A 49 -7.04 15.98 11.40
CA MET A 49 -5.85 16.82 11.25
C MET A 49 -5.80 18.01 12.22
N GLU A 50 -6.71 18.08 13.20
CA GLU A 50 -6.65 19.08 14.26
C GLU A 50 -5.31 19.03 15.02
N PRO A 51 -4.61 20.17 15.14
CA PRO A 51 -3.32 20.22 15.83
C PRO A 51 -3.43 19.77 17.29
N ALA A 52 -2.39 19.10 17.77
CA ALA A 52 -2.29 18.73 19.18
C ALA A 52 -2.23 19.96 20.10
N THR A 53 -3.18 20.06 21.04
CA THR A 53 -3.17 21.11 22.08
C THR A 53 -2.05 20.90 23.09
N ALA A 54 -1.73 21.95 23.86
CA ALA A 54 -0.76 21.87 24.95
C ALA A 54 -1.11 20.77 25.96
N ASP A 55 -2.39 20.60 26.30
CA ASP A 55 -2.80 19.54 27.22
C ASP A 55 -2.59 18.15 26.63
N ARG A 56 -2.82 17.98 25.32
CA ARG A 56 -2.53 16.71 24.64
C ARG A 56 -1.04 16.39 24.65
N TRP A 57 -0.20 17.39 24.34
CA TRP A 57 1.25 17.27 24.44
C TRP A 57 1.71 16.94 25.86
N ARG A 58 1.13 17.59 26.87
CA ARG A 58 1.41 17.31 28.28
C ARG A 58 1.11 15.86 28.62
N SER A 59 -0.10 15.37 28.33
CA SER A 59 -0.47 13.98 28.59
C SER A 59 0.42 12.98 27.85
N PHE A 60 0.84 13.31 26.62
CA PHE A 60 1.70 12.46 25.81
C PHE A 60 3.15 12.43 26.32
N LEU A 61 3.72 13.55 26.72
CA LEU A 61 5.13 13.66 27.10
C LEU A 61 5.39 13.38 28.58
N PHE A 62 4.39 13.55 29.45
CA PHE A 62 4.59 13.43 30.89
C PHE A 62 5.18 12.07 31.33
N PRO A 63 4.72 10.92 30.82
CA PRO A 63 5.32 9.62 31.18
C PRO A 63 6.79 9.49 30.79
N LEU A 64 7.25 10.25 29.78
CA LEU A 64 8.64 10.26 29.36
C LEU A 64 9.56 10.82 30.46
N MET A 65 9.05 11.70 31.33
CA MET A 65 9.82 12.25 32.47
C MET A 65 10.31 11.17 33.44
N ALA A 66 9.59 10.04 33.55
CA ALA A 66 9.98 8.93 34.40
C ALA A 66 10.93 7.94 33.71
N ALA A 67 11.06 8.03 32.39
CA ALA A 67 11.77 7.03 31.59
C ALA A 67 13.16 7.49 31.11
N VAL A 68 13.36 8.79 30.91
CA VAL A 68 14.61 9.31 30.34
C VAL A 68 15.68 9.59 31.40
N THR A 69 16.94 9.58 30.94
CA THR A 69 18.07 10.04 31.73
C THR A 69 18.03 11.57 31.84
N LYS A 70 17.99 12.10 33.08
CA LYS A 70 17.94 13.54 33.39
C LYS A 70 16.70 14.25 32.79
N PRO A 71 15.49 13.96 33.30
CA PRO A 71 14.31 14.69 32.89
C PRO A 71 14.41 16.18 33.28
N PRO A 72 13.73 17.08 32.54
CA PRO A 72 13.67 18.49 32.91
C PRO A 72 12.94 18.70 34.24
N ALA A 73 13.23 19.82 34.90
CA ALA A 73 12.42 20.31 36.01
C ALA A 73 10.98 20.63 35.54
N ARG A 74 10.03 20.73 36.48
CA ARG A 74 8.61 20.87 36.14
C ARG A 74 8.32 22.11 35.31
N GLU A 75 8.91 23.25 35.66
CA GLU A 75 8.72 24.51 34.94
C GLU A 75 9.28 24.42 33.51
N ALA A 76 10.45 23.80 33.35
CA ALA A 76 11.07 23.57 32.05
C ALA A 76 10.25 22.59 31.19
N PHE A 77 9.62 21.58 31.81
CA PHE A 77 8.68 20.69 31.13
C PHE A 77 7.44 21.43 30.63
N ASP A 78 6.82 22.27 31.47
CA ASP A 78 5.63 23.03 31.07
C ASP A 78 5.94 24.03 29.95
N ALA A 79 7.12 24.69 29.98
CA ALA A 79 7.59 25.52 28.87
C ALA A 79 7.82 24.71 27.58
N PHE A 80 8.39 23.50 27.71
CA PHE A 80 8.62 22.60 26.57
C PHE A 80 7.30 22.16 25.92
N VAL A 81 6.28 21.84 26.71
CA VAL A 81 4.94 21.50 26.21
C VAL A 81 4.34 22.64 25.39
N VAL A 82 4.44 23.88 25.88
CA VAL A 82 3.97 25.06 25.15
C VAL A 82 4.75 25.24 23.85
N ALA A 83 6.07 25.05 23.87
CA ALA A 83 6.90 25.10 22.67
C ALA A 83 6.51 24.04 21.63
N CYS A 84 6.20 22.81 22.06
CA CYS A 84 5.67 21.77 21.17
C CYS A 84 4.34 22.19 20.54
N ALA A 85 3.38 22.66 21.34
CA ALA A 85 2.07 23.08 20.81
C ALA A 85 2.18 24.25 19.82
N ALA A 86 3.09 25.19 20.07
CA ALA A 86 3.30 26.35 19.19
C ALA A 86 4.10 26.02 17.92
N SER A 87 5.05 25.08 17.99
CA SER A 87 5.98 24.80 16.89
C SER A 87 5.57 23.61 16.02
N LEU A 88 4.79 22.67 16.57
CA LEU A 88 4.41 21.42 15.92
C LEU A 88 2.93 21.43 15.51
N THR A 89 2.47 22.54 14.93
CA THR A 89 1.06 22.74 14.51
C THR A 89 0.63 21.80 13.39
N ASN A 90 1.60 21.24 12.67
CA ASN A 90 1.43 20.22 11.64
C ASN A 90 1.21 18.82 12.19
N ILE A 91 1.40 18.57 13.49
CA ILE A 91 1.25 17.24 14.10
C ILE A 91 -0.17 17.09 14.65
N PRO A 92 -0.97 16.17 14.09
CA PRO A 92 -2.34 15.94 14.55
C PRO A 92 -2.41 15.34 15.95
N ALA A 93 -3.45 15.71 16.71
CA ALA A 93 -3.68 15.21 18.06
C ALA A 93 -3.83 13.68 18.14
N HIS A 94 -4.40 13.05 17.10
CA HIS A 94 -4.62 11.60 17.07
C HIS A 94 -3.34 10.80 16.85
N LEU A 95 -2.23 11.40 16.42
CA LEU A 95 -0.93 10.72 16.40
C LEU A 95 -0.35 10.54 17.81
N LEU A 96 -0.75 11.38 18.76
CA LEU A 96 -0.31 11.33 20.15
C LEU A 96 -1.07 10.24 20.91
N THR A 97 -0.75 8.99 20.64
CA THR A 97 -1.40 7.80 21.20
C THR A 97 -0.54 7.08 22.24
N SER A 98 -1.14 6.20 23.05
CA SER A 98 -0.39 5.37 24.02
C SER A 98 0.66 4.46 23.36
N PRO A 99 0.38 3.79 22.21
CA PRO A 99 1.40 3.05 21.48
C PRO A 99 2.59 3.92 21.07
N ARG A 100 2.35 5.15 20.59
CA ARG A 100 3.41 6.10 20.26
C ARG A 100 4.19 6.54 21.48
N GLN A 101 3.52 6.77 22.60
CA GLN A 101 4.18 7.09 23.86
C GLN A 101 5.13 5.97 24.30
N ALA A 102 4.69 4.70 24.20
CA ALA A 102 5.53 3.54 24.49
C ALA A 102 6.73 3.43 23.54
N GLU A 103 6.56 3.80 22.27
CA GLU A 103 7.67 3.90 21.33
C GLU A 103 8.64 5.03 21.70
N ALA A 104 8.14 6.21 22.07
CA ALA A 104 8.95 7.34 22.53
C ALA A 104 9.85 6.94 23.71
N ILE A 105 9.30 6.22 24.69
CA ILE A 105 10.04 5.71 25.86
C ILE A 105 11.20 4.80 25.45
N ARG A 106 11.01 3.95 24.43
CA ARG A 106 12.08 3.08 23.91
C ARG A 106 13.08 3.84 23.04
N ARG A 107 12.65 4.91 22.39
CA ARG A 107 13.43 5.69 21.42
C ARG A 107 14.36 6.69 22.09
N PHE A 108 13.90 7.37 23.11
CA PHE A 108 14.59 8.51 23.71
C PHE A 108 15.25 8.10 25.02
N SER A 109 16.58 8.00 25.04
CA SER A 109 17.36 7.77 26.26
C SER A 109 17.57 9.04 27.09
N TRP A 110 17.46 10.20 26.45
CA TRP A 110 17.53 11.55 27.05
C TRP A 110 16.30 12.36 26.65
N TRP A 111 16.03 13.46 27.35
CA TRP A 111 14.92 14.33 27.00
C TRP A 111 15.09 14.87 25.56
N PRO A 112 14.13 14.63 24.65
CA PRO A 112 14.26 15.01 23.26
C PRO A 112 14.14 16.53 23.08
N ALA A 113 14.79 17.08 22.05
CA ALA A 113 14.47 18.42 21.59
C ALA A 113 13.14 18.43 20.82
N VAL A 114 12.51 19.60 20.69
CA VAL A 114 11.28 19.75 19.88
C VAL A 114 11.52 19.28 18.43
N ALA A 115 12.71 19.55 17.88
CA ALA A 115 13.09 19.11 16.53
C ALA A 115 13.18 17.57 16.41
N ASP A 116 13.59 16.86 17.46
CA ASP A 116 13.65 15.39 17.45
C ASP A 116 12.25 14.77 17.41
N ILE A 117 11.31 15.37 18.16
CA ILE A 117 9.90 15.00 18.14
C ILE A 117 9.31 15.27 16.75
N ALA A 118 9.58 16.45 16.19
CA ALA A 118 9.14 16.82 14.85
C ALA A 118 9.63 15.80 13.82
N LYS A 119 10.93 15.53 13.78
CA LYS A 119 11.54 14.58 12.83
C LYS A 119 10.95 13.18 12.93
N TRP A 120 10.55 12.77 14.13
CA TRP A 120 9.96 11.46 14.37
C TRP A 120 8.51 11.36 13.90
N LEU A 121 7.67 12.38 14.16
CA LEU A 121 6.24 12.35 13.86
C LEU A 121 5.87 12.93 12.48
N GLU A 122 6.74 13.76 11.91
CA GLU A 122 6.51 14.44 10.62
C GLU A 122 6.24 13.50 9.44
N PRO A 123 6.88 12.31 9.30
CA PRO A 123 6.58 11.42 8.19
C PRO A 123 5.10 11.02 8.11
N GLU A 124 4.49 10.63 9.24
CA GLU A 124 3.08 10.23 9.29
C GLU A 124 2.14 11.43 9.10
N ALA A 125 2.45 12.55 9.75
CA ALA A 125 1.68 13.78 9.56
C ALA A 125 1.74 14.29 8.10
N ARG A 126 2.84 14.02 7.39
CA ARG A 126 2.98 14.34 5.97
C ARG A 126 2.15 13.40 5.09
N GLU A 127 2.17 12.10 5.37
CA GLU A 127 1.34 11.12 4.65
C GLU A 127 -0.15 11.46 4.75
N GLU A 128 -0.64 11.82 5.94
CA GLU A 128 -2.04 12.20 6.12
C GLU A 128 -2.40 13.52 5.41
N ARG A 129 -1.48 14.50 5.37
CA ARG A 129 -1.65 15.73 4.58
C ARG A 129 -1.68 15.45 3.08
N ALA A 130 -0.80 14.58 2.58
CA ALA A 130 -0.80 14.17 1.18
C ALA A 130 -2.10 13.47 0.81
N MET A 131 -2.61 12.59 1.68
CA MET A 131 -3.92 11.96 1.51
C MET A 131 -5.06 12.99 1.46
N LEU A 132 -5.06 13.96 2.38
CA LEU A 132 -6.07 15.03 2.39
C LEU A 132 -6.03 15.84 1.08
N ALA A 133 -4.84 16.26 0.64
CA ALA A 133 -4.66 17.01 -0.61
C ALA A 133 -5.15 16.20 -1.83
N ALA A 134 -4.87 14.90 -1.87
CA ALA A 134 -5.36 14.02 -2.92
C ALA A 134 -6.90 13.92 -2.93
N LEU A 135 -7.51 13.76 -1.75
CA LEU A 135 -8.97 13.71 -1.61
C LEU A 135 -9.63 15.03 -2.03
N GLU A 136 -9.06 16.16 -1.63
CA GLU A 136 -9.55 17.49 -2.02
C GLU A 136 -9.43 17.72 -3.53
N ARG A 137 -8.33 17.29 -4.15
CA ARG A 137 -8.17 17.36 -5.62
C ARG A 137 -9.20 16.50 -6.35
N ILE A 138 -9.47 15.29 -5.88
CA ILE A 138 -10.51 14.41 -6.46
C ILE A 138 -11.89 15.04 -6.29
N ALA A 139 -12.20 15.56 -5.10
CA ALA A 139 -13.48 16.21 -4.80
C ALA A 139 -13.73 17.47 -5.64
N ALA A 140 -12.67 18.20 -6.00
CA ALA A 140 -12.74 19.38 -6.86
C ALA A 140 -12.88 19.07 -8.36
N THR A 141 -12.91 17.79 -8.76
CA THR A 141 -13.08 17.41 -10.17
C THR A 141 -14.46 17.86 -10.64
N PRO A 142 -14.56 18.74 -11.65
CA PRO A 142 -15.84 19.21 -12.13
C PRO A 142 -16.67 18.04 -12.64
N GLU A 143 -17.97 18.03 -12.34
CA GLU A 143 -18.87 17.07 -12.97
C GLU A 143 -18.80 17.25 -14.50
N PRO A 144 -18.72 16.16 -15.28
CA PRO A 144 -18.71 16.26 -16.72
C PRO A 144 -20.01 16.93 -17.15
N SER A 145 -19.90 18.14 -17.70
CA SER A 145 -21.04 18.91 -18.18
C SER A 145 -21.85 18.08 -19.19
N ALA A 146 -23.16 18.31 -19.29
CA ALA A 146 -24.02 17.59 -20.23
C ALA A 146 -23.52 17.71 -21.70
N GLN A 147 -22.77 18.77 -22.04
CA GLN A 147 -22.13 18.92 -23.35
C GLN A 147 -20.99 17.94 -23.62
N GLN A 148 -20.36 17.36 -22.59
CA GLN A 148 -19.40 16.25 -22.75
C GLN A 148 -20.08 14.87 -22.80
N ARG A 149 -21.40 14.78 -22.53
CA ARG A 149 -22.16 13.52 -22.61
C ARG A 149 -22.65 13.22 -24.03
N GLU A 150 -22.66 14.20 -24.93
CA GLU A 150 -22.80 13.95 -26.36
C GLU A 150 -21.42 13.62 -26.95
N ALA A 151 -20.87 12.46 -26.58
CA ALA A 151 -19.97 11.80 -27.50
C ALA A 151 -20.83 11.43 -28.71
N THR A 152 -20.68 12.17 -29.81
CA THR A 152 -21.33 11.82 -31.08
C THR A 152 -21.05 10.35 -31.39
N ALA A 153 -22.00 9.65 -32.02
CA ALA A 153 -21.82 8.24 -32.38
C ALA A 153 -20.49 7.99 -33.12
N GLU A 154 -20.01 9.01 -33.83
CA GLU A 154 -18.70 9.09 -34.49
C GLU A 154 -17.53 9.08 -33.50
N ALA A 155 -17.55 9.89 -32.44
CA ALA A 155 -16.50 9.89 -31.41
C ALA A 155 -16.41 8.54 -30.67
N ILE A 156 -17.56 7.92 -30.39
CA ILE A 156 -17.61 6.57 -29.80
C ILE A 156 -17.06 5.52 -30.78
N ALA A 157 -17.39 5.63 -32.06
CA ALA A 157 -16.87 4.75 -33.11
C ALA A 157 -15.36 4.92 -33.30
N GLU A 158 -14.85 6.14 -33.23
CA GLU A 158 -13.42 6.44 -33.36
C GLU A 158 -12.62 5.91 -32.16
N VAL A 159 -13.11 6.10 -30.94
CA VAL A 159 -12.46 5.52 -29.74
C VAL A 159 -12.49 4.00 -29.79
N LYS A 160 -13.61 3.39 -30.22
CA LYS A 160 -13.70 1.93 -30.41
C LYS A 160 -12.74 1.44 -31.49
N SER A 161 -12.56 2.17 -32.59
CA SER A 161 -11.63 1.79 -33.66
C SER A 161 -10.18 1.88 -33.19
N LYS A 162 -9.82 2.93 -32.46
CA LYS A 162 -8.50 3.12 -31.85
C LYS A 162 -8.20 2.02 -30.82
N PHE A 163 -9.16 1.64 -29.98
CA PHE A 163 -8.99 0.54 -29.02
C PHE A 163 -8.89 -0.84 -29.71
N ALA A 164 -9.63 -1.06 -30.79
CA ALA A 164 -9.53 -2.29 -31.58
C ALA A 164 -8.18 -2.40 -32.31
N ALA A 165 -7.65 -1.30 -32.83
CA ALA A 165 -6.32 -1.22 -33.41
C ALA A 165 -5.23 -1.51 -32.37
N PHE A 166 -5.31 -0.86 -31.20
CA PHE A 166 -4.39 -1.09 -30.10
C PHE A 166 -4.38 -2.55 -29.61
N ARG A 167 -5.56 -3.18 -29.47
CA ARG A 167 -5.64 -4.61 -29.11
C ARG A 167 -5.02 -5.52 -30.16
N ARG A 168 -5.14 -5.19 -31.45
CA ARG A 168 -4.49 -5.97 -32.53
C ARG A 168 -2.98 -5.82 -32.49
N GLU A 169 -2.48 -4.62 -32.20
CA GLU A 169 -1.06 -4.34 -32.06
C GLU A 169 -0.46 -5.08 -30.86
N MET A 170 -1.13 -5.04 -29.70
CA MET A 170 -0.72 -5.81 -28.52
C MET A 170 -0.74 -7.32 -28.75
N ALA A 171 -1.79 -7.86 -29.39
CA ALA A 171 -1.85 -9.28 -29.73
C ALA A 171 -0.76 -9.69 -30.76
N ALA A 172 -0.37 -8.78 -31.65
CA ALA A 172 0.73 -9.00 -32.58
C ALA A 172 2.09 -8.99 -31.87
N GLN A 173 2.29 -8.07 -30.91
CA GLN A 173 3.48 -8.03 -30.07
C GLN A 173 3.59 -9.28 -29.17
N GLU A 174 2.49 -9.74 -28.56
CA GLU A 174 2.49 -10.98 -27.76
C GLU A 174 2.79 -12.22 -28.62
N ARG A 175 2.31 -12.26 -29.87
CA ARG A 175 2.67 -13.34 -30.81
C ARG A 175 4.13 -13.27 -31.25
N ALA A 176 4.68 -12.07 -31.44
CA ALA A 176 6.08 -11.86 -31.80
C ALA A 176 7.04 -12.12 -30.62
N ALA A 177 6.59 -11.89 -29.39
CA ALA A 177 7.34 -12.10 -28.16
C ALA A 177 7.17 -13.50 -27.56
N ALA A 178 6.38 -14.39 -28.19
CA ALA A 178 6.25 -15.76 -27.74
C ALA A 178 7.59 -16.50 -27.94
N PRO A 179 8.26 -16.95 -26.86
CA PRO A 179 9.47 -17.75 -27.00
C PRO A 179 9.13 -19.05 -27.74
N GLU A 180 9.96 -19.42 -28.72
CA GLU A 180 9.92 -20.74 -29.37
C GLU A 180 9.86 -21.80 -28.27
N LYS A 181 8.72 -22.49 -28.16
CA LYS A 181 8.61 -23.63 -27.24
C LYS A 181 9.75 -24.59 -27.58
N PRO A 182 10.62 -24.97 -26.62
CA PRO A 182 11.65 -25.95 -26.89
C PRO A 182 10.96 -27.20 -27.41
N ARG A 183 11.36 -27.67 -28.60
CA ARG A 183 10.81 -28.89 -29.19
C ARG A 183 10.99 -30.01 -28.15
N PRO A 184 9.93 -30.78 -27.82
CA PRO A 184 10.10 -31.92 -26.94
C PRO A 184 11.16 -32.84 -27.55
N ILE A 185 12.27 -33.01 -26.83
CA ILE A 185 13.25 -34.03 -27.17
C ILE A 185 12.57 -35.36 -26.85
N TYR A 186 12.04 -36.02 -27.88
CA TYR A 186 11.61 -37.39 -27.76
C TYR A 186 12.86 -38.26 -27.61
N LEU A 187 13.15 -38.69 -26.39
CA LEU A 187 14.09 -39.77 -26.16
C LEU A 187 13.48 -41.04 -26.76
N SER A 188 14.24 -41.77 -27.55
CA SER A 188 13.77 -43.07 -28.04
C SER A 188 13.60 -44.04 -26.87
N PRO A 189 12.73 -45.06 -26.97
CA PRO A 189 12.53 -46.03 -25.89
C PRO A 189 13.81 -46.70 -25.39
N ALA A 190 14.85 -46.80 -26.25
CA ALA A 190 16.17 -47.31 -25.88
C ALA A 190 16.96 -46.35 -24.97
N GLN A 191 16.79 -45.04 -25.15
CA GLN A 191 17.44 -43.99 -24.34
C GLN A 191 16.76 -43.84 -22.98
N GLU A 192 15.43 -43.90 -22.93
CA GLU A 192 14.70 -43.92 -21.65
C GLU A 192 15.10 -45.14 -20.81
N LEU A 193 15.21 -46.32 -21.41
CA LEU A 193 15.62 -47.54 -20.69
C LEU A 193 17.06 -47.45 -20.17
N ALA A 194 17.95 -46.73 -20.87
CA ALA A 194 19.33 -46.50 -20.44
C ALA A 194 19.41 -45.52 -19.26
N GLU A 195 18.63 -44.44 -19.27
CA GLU A 195 18.54 -43.51 -18.13
C GLU A 195 17.94 -44.19 -16.89
N TRP A 196 16.87 -44.96 -17.05
CA TRP A 196 16.28 -45.70 -15.93
C TRP A 196 17.24 -46.72 -15.33
N LYS A 197 18.07 -47.38 -16.14
CA LYS A 197 19.13 -48.29 -15.67
C LYS A 197 20.23 -47.53 -14.93
N ALA A 198 20.62 -46.34 -15.39
CA ALA A 198 21.61 -45.51 -14.71
C ALA A 198 21.10 -45.01 -13.34
N ILE A 199 19.84 -44.60 -13.25
CA ILE A 199 19.19 -44.19 -12.00
C ILE A 199 19.06 -45.38 -11.03
N ALA A 200 18.74 -46.57 -11.52
CA ALA A 200 18.67 -47.78 -10.70
C ALA A 200 20.07 -48.21 -10.19
N ALA A 201 21.12 -48.05 -11.00
CA ALA A 201 22.50 -48.36 -10.60
C ALA A 201 23.10 -47.35 -9.62
N ALA A 202 22.63 -46.10 -9.64
CA ALA A 202 23.08 -45.03 -8.75
C ALA A 202 22.41 -45.05 -7.36
N ARG A 203 21.49 -45.99 -7.10
CA ARG A 203 20.79 -46.06 -5.81
C ARG A 203 21.59 -46.96 -4.84
N PRO A 204 22.17 -46.43 -3.75
CA PRO A 204 22.88 -47.25 -2.78
C PRO A 204 21.91 -48.23 -2.10
N GLY A 205 22.34 -49.49 -1.99
CA GLY A 205 21.61 -50.58 -1.36
C GLY A 205 21.35 -50.32 0.13
N PRO A 206 20.26 -50.89 0.68
CA PRO A 206 19.75 -50.53 2.00
C PRO A 206 20.46 -51.31 3.11
N ASP A 207 21.54 -50.75 3.64
CA ASP A 207 21.95 -51.02 5.01
C ASP A 207 21.31 -49.98 5.94
N GLY A 208 20.43 -50.45 6.83
CA GLY A 208 20.02 -49.72 8.02
C GLY A 208 18.65 -49.03 7.98
N ASP A 209 17.64 -49.75 8.47
CA ASP A 209 16.58 -49.18 9.32
C ASP A 209 15.35 -48.46 8.71
N GLY A 210 14.78 -49.02 7.63
CA GLY A 210 13.45 -48.57 7.16
C GLY A 210 12.51 -49.66 6.62
N ALA A 211 12.92 -50.93 6.66
CA ALA A 211 12.15 -52.03 6.10
C ALA A 211 11.10 -52.54 7.11
N ARG A 212 9.94 -51.87 7.19
CA ARG A 212 8.62 -52.45 7.55
C ARG A 212 7.55 -51.35 7.55
N ARG A 213 6.96 -51.08 6.38
CA ARG A 213 5.54 -50.69 6.16
C ARG A 213 5.40 -50.05 4.78
N MET A 214 5.07 -50.87 3.78
CA MET A 214 4.16 -50.55 2.67
C MET A 214 4.25 -51.65 1.61
N VAL A 215 3.85 -52.87 1.99
CA VAL A 215 3.34 -53.87 1.05
C VAL A 215 1.91 -54.13 1.49
N ALA A 216 0.96 -53.48 0.82
CA ALA A 216 -0.45 -53.89 0.69
C ALA A 216 -1.33 -52.72 0.24
N VAL A 217 -1.02 -52.08 -0.90
CA VAL A 217 -2.05 -51.37 -1.69
C VAL A 217 -1.64 -51.51 -3.15
N LEU A 218 -2.25 -52.49 -3.84
CA LEU A 218 -2.37 -52.68 -5.31
C LEU A 218 -2.29 -54.17 -5.66
N GLY A 219 -3.25 -54.93 -5.13
CA GLY A 219 -3.47 -56.33 -5.46
C GLY A 219 -4.83 -56.76 -4.93
N GLY A 220 -5.89 -56.38 -5.63
CA GLY A 220 -7.25 -56.79 -5.27
C GLY A 220 -8.32 -55.85 -5.81
N LEU A 221 -8.67 -56.04 -7.09
CA LEU A 221 -10.03 -55.93 -7.63
C LEU A 221 -9.97 -56.41 -9.10
N GLN A 222 -10.02 -57.74 -9.25
CA GLN A 222 -10.95 -58.36 -10.18
C GLN A 222 -12.33 -58.34 -9.53
#